data_AF-A0A354UAV4-F1
#
_entry.id   AF-A0A354UAV4-F1
#
_cell.length_a   1.000
_cell.length_b   1.000
_cell.length_c   1.000
_cell.angle_alpha   90.00
_cell.angle_beta   90.00
_cell.angle_gamma   90.00
#
_symmetry.space_group_name_H-M   'P 1'
#
loop_
_entity.id
_entity.type
_entity.pdbx_description
1 polymer ?
#
loop_
_entity_poly.entity_id
_entity_poly.type
_entity_poly.pdbx_seq_one_letter_code
_entity_poly.pdbx_strand_id
1 'polypeptide(L)'
;MRNYDVHFDLIGHSMGGLVARYFMRYGGTRLADDGSLPPLNWEGAKFVDRVVIIATPNAGYPDTFLELVEGLRLTAAAPVYPKAVIGSFTSYYEMLPDPENRCIVYAGSGDPVDYLNPELWLRYKWGLADPAEDEWLKVLLPGVATKEERYRVALDHLKKNLAKARQFKAAMRVPAVRPESVSSYLFVGDSHLTNSELEVNPETGRVTVAKRSAGDGKIPAMSVRLDSRSAENWLPYPVSPVDWTAVYHFPGGHMGIMNSAVFKSNLSYILLSSPTAHQKADRKVFEELIRKGEDDRNH
;
A
#
# COMPACT_ATOMS: atom_id res chain seq x y z
N MET A 1 -20.71 -28.30 -14.93
CA MET A 1 -20.25 -27.09 -14.22
C MET A 1 -20.54 -25.80 -15.01
N ARG A 2 -21.76 -25.60 -15.53
CA ARG A 2 -22.17 -24.29 -16.05
C ARG A 2 -23.02 -23.66 -14.95
N ASN A 3 -22.67 -22.46 -14.49
CA ASN A 3 -23.33 -21.66 -13.44
C ASN A 3 -22.93 -21.95 -11.98
N TYR A 4 -21.69 -22.35 -11.70
CA TYR A 4 -21.18 -22.27 -10.32
C TYR A 4 -20.77 -20.82 -10.02
N ASP A 5 -21.21 -20.26 -8.90
CA ASP A 5 -20.78 -18.93 -8.45
C ASP A 5 -19.35 -19.05 -7.91
N VAL A 6 -18.36 -18.68 -8.72
CA VAL A 6 -16.94 -18.84 -8.38
C VAL A 6 -16.44 -17.63 -7.63
N HIS A 7 -15.97 -17.86 -6.40
CA HIS A 7 -15.28 -16.88 -5.58
C HIS A 7 -13.78 -17.16 -5.58
N PHE A 8 -12.97 -16.11 -5.47
CA PHE A 8 -11.52 -16.18 -5.54
C PHE A 8 -10.85 -15.89 -4.19
N ASP A 9 -9.71 -16.53 -3.97
CA ASP A 9 -8.77 -16.16 -2.91
C ASP A 9 -7.72 -15.18 -3.48
N LEU A 10 -7.64 -13.98 -2.91
CA LEU A 10 -6.67 -12.95 -3.30
C LEU A 10 -5.49 -12.93 -2.34
N ILE A 11 -4.27 -12.94 -2.90
CA ILE A 11 -3.03 -12.80 -2.11
C ILE A 11 -2.27 -11.58 -2.62
N GLY A 12 -2.16 -10.55 -1.78
CA GLY A 12 -1.48 -9.31 -2.10
C GLY A 12 -0.23 -9.13 -1.23
N HIS A 13 0.95 -9.05 -1.86
CA HIS A 13 2.19 -8.66 -1.19
C HIS A 13 2.54 -7.21 -1.48
N SER A 14 3.07 -6.50 -0.47
CA SER A 14 3.51 -5.11 -0.59
C SER A 14 2.40 -4.24 -1.18
N MET A 15 2.69 -3.42 -2.19
CA MET A 15 1.70 -2.61 -2.92
C MET A 15 0.51 -3.42 -3.46
N GLY A 16 0.69 -4.71 -3.81
CA GLY A 16 -0.40 -5.56 -4.31
C GLY A 16 -1.55 -5.69 -3.32
N GLY A 17 -1.29 -5.59 -2.01
CA GLY A 17 -2.36 -5.57 -1.01
C GLY A 17 -3.17 -4.26 -1.00
N LEU A 18 -2.58 -3.12 -1.39
CA LEU A 18 -3.33 -1.88 -1.59
C LEU A 18 -4.31 -2.03 -2.75
N VAL A 19 -3.85 -2.61 -3.86
CA VAL A 19 -4.70 -2.90 -5.02
C VAL A 19 -5.84 -3.85 -4.64
N ALA A 20 -5.52 -4.94 -3.94
CA ALA A 20 -6.53 -5.90 -3.46
C ALA A 20 -7.56 -5.20 -2.55
N ARG A 21 -7.14 -4.42 -1.55
CA ARG A 21 -8.08 -3.70 -0.66
C ARG A 21 -8.93 -2.68 -1.40
N TYR A 22 -8.35 -1.93 -2.34
CA TYR A 22 -9.10 -0.96 -3.13
C TYR A 22 -10.17 -1.67 -3.96
N PHE A 23 -9.79 -2.73 -4.67
CA PHE A 23 -10.73 -3.56 -5.43
C PHE A 23 -11.84 -4.11 -4.55
N MET A 24 -11.51 -4.67 -3.38
CA MET A 24 -12.52 -5.19 -2.45
C MET A 24 -13.57 -4.14 -2.08
N ARG A 25 -13.14 -2.89 -1.83
CA ARG A 25 -14.01 -1.81 -1.35
C ARG A 25 -14.82 -1.14 -2.45
N TYR A 26 -14.23 -1.00 -3.64
CA TYR A 26 -14.75 -0.14 -4.71
C TYR A 26 -14.92 -0.84 -6.07
N GLY A 27 -14.58 -2.13 -6.15
CA GLY A 27 -14.58 -2.89 -7.40
C GLY A 27 -13.63 -2.28 -8.44
N GLY A 28 -14.08 -2.22 -9.70
CA GLY A 28 -13.36 -1.56 -10.79
C GLY A 28 -13.53 -0.04 -10.85
N THR A 29 -14.15 0.59 -9.84
CA THR A 29 -14.46 2.02 -9.86
C THR A 29 -13.19 2.85 -9.74
N ARG A 30 -12.92 3.67 -10.76
CA ARG A 30 -11.78 4.60 -10.74
C ARG A 30 -12.03 5.76 -9.79
N LEU A 31 -10.95 6.32 -9.24
CA LEU A 31 -11.00 7.61 -8.57
C LEU A 31 -11.45 8.69 -9.55
N ALA A 32 -12.40 9.52 -9.14
CA ALA A 32 -12.94 10.59 -9.97
C ALA A 32 -11.96 11.75 -10.11
N ASP A 33 -11.92 12.39 -11.28
CA ASP A 33 -11.01 13.50 -11.56
C ASP A 33 -11.36 14.79 -10.77
N ASP A 34 -12.58 14.89 -10.25
CA ASP A 34 -13.05 16.00 -9.41
C ASP A 34 -12.63 15.90 -7.93
N GLY A 35 -11.91 14.83 -7.57
CA GLY A 35 -11.43 14.59 -6.20
C GLY A 35 -12.48 13.94 -5.27
N SER A 36 -13.69 13.67 -5.74
CA SER A 36 -14.71 12.96 -4.95
C SER A 36 -14.30 11.51 -4.66
N LEU A 37 -14.71 10.99 -3.50
CA LEU A 37 -14.42 9.60 -3.16
C LEU A 37 -15.45 8.66 -3.81
N PRO A 38 -15.02 7.49 -4.32
CA PRO A 38 -15.96 6.49 -4.79
C PRO A 38 -16.87 6.00 -3.66
N PRO A 39 -18.12 5.59 -3.93
CA PRO A 39 -19.00 5.05 -2.92
C PRO A 39 -18.42 3.73 -2.39
N LEU A 40 -18.28 3.63 -1.07
CA LEU A 40 -17.86 2.38 -0.43
C LEU A 40 -19.04 1.41 -0.42
N ASN A 41 -19.02 0.45 -1.34
CA ASN A 41 -20.12 -0.50 -1.58
C ASN A 41 -19.69 -1.97 -1.57
N TRP A 42 -18.40 -2.23 -1.34
CA TRP A 42 -17.82 -3.58 -1.33
C TRP A 42 -18.03 -4.36 -2.63
N GLU A 43 -18.09 -3.67 -3.78
CA GLU A 43 -18.44 -4.31 -5.06
C GLU A 43 -17.48 -5.45 -5.43
N GLY A 44 -16.17 -5.25 -5.25
CA GLY A 44 -15.19 -6.31 -5.56
C GLY A 44 -15.24 -7.48 -4.59
N ALA A 45 -15.76 -7.28 -3.37
CA ALA A 45 -15.90 -8.34 -2.37
C ALA A 45 -16.92 -9.42 -2.75
N LYS A 46 -17.81 -9.13 -3.71
CA LYS A 46 -18.77 -10.11 -4.24
C LYS A 46 -18.10 -11.28 -4.98
N PHE A 47 -16.84 -11.13 -5.36
CA PHE A 47 -16.08 -12.13 -6.11
C PHE A 47 -14.99 -12.80 -5.26
N VAL A 48 -14.92 -12.48 -3.97
CA VAL A 48 -13.76 -12.81 -3.14
C VAL A 48 -14.19 -13.42 -1.83
N ASP A 49 -13.72 -14.64 -1.62
CA ASP A 49 -13.96 -15.43 -0.42
C ASP A 49 -12.95 -15.08 0.68
N ARG A 50 -11.72 -14.79 0.24
CA ARG A 50 -10.60 -14.49 1.12
C ARG A 50 -9.65 -13.50 0.50
N VAL A 51 -9.15 -12.60 1.34
CA VAL A 51 -8.00 -11.76 1.01
C VAL A 51 -6.90 -11.97 2.06
N VAL A 52 -5.69 -12.28 1.60
CA VAL A 52 -4.48 -12.37 2.42
C VAL A 52 -3.52 -11.28 2.00
N ILE A 53 -3.16 -10.42 2.95
CA ILE A 53 -2.36 -9.23 2.72
C ILE A 53 -1.05 -9.37 3.48
N ILE A 54 0.07 -9.15 2.80
CA ILE A 54 1.41 -9.46 3.30
C ILE A 54 2.30 -8.23 3.17
N ALA A 55 2.77 -7.70 4.29
CA ALA A 55 3.73 -6.58 4.33
C ALA A 55 3.27 -5.34 3.54
N THR A 56 1.96 -5.15 3.39
CA THR A 56 1.40 -4.07 2.59
C THR A 56 1.49 -2.75 3.33
N PRO A 57 1.98 -1.66 2.69
CA PRO A 57 2.02 -0.34 3.31
C PRO A 57 0.63 0.29 3.35
N ASN A 58 -0.26 -0.23 4.20
CA ASN A 58 -1.65 0.24 4.27
C ASN A 58 -1.73 1.73 4.64
N ALA A 59 -0.74 2.26 5.35
CA ALA A 59 -0.61 3.68 5.69
C ALA A 59 0.50 4.40 4.91
N GLY A 60 1.03 3.79 3.84
CA GLY A 60 2.24 4.24 3.16
C GLY A 60 3.51 4.09 4.00
N TYR A 61 4.66 4.50 3.50
CA TYR A 61 5.91 4.37 4.28
C TYR A 61 6.93 5.47 3.96
N PRO A 62 7.74 5.90 4.93
CA PRO A 62 8.52 7.13 4.78
C PRO A 62 9.53 7.09 3.64
N ASP A 63 10.16 5.94 3.38
CA ASP A 63 11.13 5.80 2.30
C ASP A 63 10.58 6.16 0.92
N THR A 64 9.26 6.05 0.67
CA THR A 64 8.70 6.52 -0.62
C THR A 64 8.92 8.01 -0.85
N PHE A 65 8.77 8.82 0.20
CA PHE A 65 9.02 10.25 0.11
C PHE A 65 10.51 10.52 -0.06
N LEU A 66 11.36 9.85 0.72
CA LEU A 66 12.82 9.96 0.60
C LEU A 66 13.29 9.59 -0.81
N GLU A 67 12.78 8.50 -1.38
CA GLU A 67 13.14 8.00 -2.71
C GLU A 67 12.61 8.87 -3.85
N LEU A 68 11.45 9.51 -3.69
CA LEU A 68 10.96 10.51 -4.63
C LEU A 68 11.81 11.79 -4.62
N VAL A 69 12.43 12.13 -3.48
CA VAL A 69 13.25 13.34 -3.32
C VAL A 69 14.71 13.10 -3.73
N GLU A 70 15.30 11.97 -3.34
CA GLU A 70 16.73 11.67 -3.45
C GLU A 70 17.06 10.62 -4.53
N GLY A 71 16.04 9.94 -5.07
CA GLY A 71 16.22 8.78 -5.94
C GLY A 71 16.29 7.47 -5.13
N LEU A 72 16.25 6.34 -5.85
CA LEU A 72 16.21 5.00 -5.23
C LEU A 72 17.57 4.31 -5.32
N ARG A 73 18.09 3.86 -4.18
CA ARG A 73 19.28 3.01 -4.12
C ARG A 73 18.92 1.63 -3.58
N LEU A 74 18.96 0.59 -4.43
CA LEU A 74 18.57 -0.77 -4.04
C LEU A 74 19.54 -1.42 -3.04
N THR A 75 20.84 -1.18 -3.20
CA THR A 75 21.90 -1.65 -2.29
C THR A 75 22.99 -0.61 -2.19
N ALA A 76 23.81 -0.62 -1.13
CA ALA A 76 24.87 0.38 -0.93
C ALA A 76 25.82 0.51 -2.15
N ALA A 77 26.09 -0.60 -2.85
CA ALA A 77 26.96 -0.68 -4.02
C ALA A 77 26.23 -0.48 -5.37
N ALA A 78 24.90 -0.43 -5.40
CA ALA A 78 24.14 -0.22 -6.63
C ALA A 78 24.12 1.26 -7.03
N PRO A 79 24.04 1.57 -8.34
CA PRO A 79 23.72 2.91 -8.82
C PRO A 79 22.40 3.42 -8.24
N VAL A 80 22.29 4.73 -8.10
CA VAL A 80 21.04 5.40 -7.72
C VAL A 80 20.16 5.52 -8.95
N TYR A 81 18.93 4.99 -8.88
CA TYR A 81 17.90 5.31 -9.84
C TYR A 81 17.50 6.78 -9.68
N PRO A 82 17.55 7.58 -10.76
CA PRO A 82 17.28 9.02 -10.71
C PRO A 82 15.89 9.32 -10.18
N LYS A 83 15.77 10.43 -9.46
CA LYS A 83 14.50 10.85 -8.85
C LYS A 83 13.44 11.19 -9.89
N ALA A 84 13.78 11.66 -11.09
CA ALA A 84 12.79 11.81 -12.16
C ALA A 84 12.25 10.48 -12.70
N VAL A 85 13.06 9.42 -12.72
CA VAL A 85 12.60 8.07 -13.10
C VAL A 85 11.62 7.56 -12.05
N ILE A 86 11.98 7.61 -10.77
CA ILE A 86 11.10 7.19 -9.67
C ILE A 86 9.83 8.06 -9.61
N GLY A 87 9.97 9.37 -9.80
CA GLY A 87 8.87 10.33 -9.85
C GLY A 87 7.90 10.14 -11.02
N SER A 88 8.25 9.35 -12.04
CA SER A 88 7.31 8.98 -13.11
C SER A 88 6.33 7.86 -12.70
N PHE A 89 6.57 7.19 -11.57
CA PHE A 89 5.76 6.06 -11.12
C PHE A 89 4.64 6.51 -10.18
N THR A 90 3.39 6.47 -10.65
CA THR A 90 2.21 6.81 -9.83
C THR A 90 2.14 6.01 -8.52
N SER A 91 2.57 4.74 -8.53
CA SER A 91 2.59 3.86 -7.36
C SER A 91 3.36 4.44 -6.16
N TYR A 92 4.46 5.16 -6.41
CA TYR A 92 5.24 5.79 -5.35
C TYR A 92 4.44 6.86 -4.60
N TYR A 93 3.62 7.62 -5.32
CA TYR A 93 2.74 8.62 -4.72
C TYR A 93 1.60 7.97 -3.94
N GLU A 94 1.00 6.90 -4.47
CA GLU A 94 -0.05 6.13 -3.77
C GLU A 94 0.47 5.52 -2.46
N MET A 95 1.76 5.15 -2.42
CA MET A 95 2.45 4.62 -1.25
C MET A 95 3.13 5.66 -0.34
N LEU A 96 3.04 6.97 -0.66
CA LEU A 96 3.45 8.04 0.26
C LEU A 96 2.86 7.81 1.65
N PRO A 97 3.48 8.26 2.74
CA PRO A 97 2.85 8.10 4.05
C PRO A 97 1.47 8.76 4.10
N ASP A 98 0.66 8.29 5.03
CA ASP A 98 -0.58 8.95 5.40
C ASP A 98 -0.26 10.26 6.18
N PRO A 99 -0.79 11.43 5.75
CA PRO A 99 -0.55 12.69 6.45
C PRO A 99 -0.94 12.66 7.93
N GLU A 100 -1.97 11.90 8.29
CA GLU A 100 -2.47 11.81 9.67
C GLU A 100 -1.51 11.06 10.59
N ASN A 101 -0.59 10.25 10.05
CA ASN A 101 0.45 9.60 10.83
C ASN A 101 1.59 10.55 11.22
N ARG A 102 1.63 11.76 10.62
CA ARG A 102 2.60 12.82 10.93
C ARG A 102 4.06 12.36 10.95
N CYS A 103 4.41 11.39 10.09
CA CYS A 103 5.75 10.80 10.05
C CYS A 103 6.76 11.57 9.17
N ILE A 104 6.36 12.72 8.61
CA ILE A 104 7.25 13.65 7.92
C ILE A 104 7.06 15.01 8.58
N VAL A 105 8.09 15.48 9.28
CA VAL A 105 8.04 16.68 10.12
C VAL A 105 9.16 17.65 9.77
N TYR A 106 9.02 18.93 10.12
CA TYR A 106 10.11 19.88 10.02
C TYR A 106 11.11 19.68 11.15
N ALA A 107 12.41 19.67 10.80
CA ALA A 107 13.49 19.63 11.77
C ALA A 107 13.40 20.83 12.73
N GLY A 108 13.58 20.59 14.02
CA GLY A 108 13.52 21.62 15.07
C GLY A 108 12.12 21.82 15.64
N SER A 109 11.11 22.14 14.83
CA SER A 109 9.75 22.38 15.35
C SER A 109 8.94 21.10 15.58
N GLY A 110 9.20 20.05 14.80
CA GLY A 110 8.39 18.83 14.82
C GLY A 110 7.00 18.99 14.19
N ASP A 111 6.74 20.14 13.55
CA ASP A 111 5.47 20.37 12.85
C ASP A 111 5.36 19.49 11.61
N PRO A 112 4.16 18.98 11.27
CA PRO A 112 3.97 18.12 10.12
C PRO A 112 4.20 18.89 8.82
N VAL A 113 4.88 18.26 7.87
CA VAL A 113 5.08 18.80 6.52
C VAL A 113 3.89 18.42 5.66
N ASP A 114 3.27 19.38 4.96
CA ASP A 114 2.25 19.08 3.93
C ASP A 114 2.92 18.67 2.60
N TYR A 115 3.61 17.54 2.61
CA TYR A 115 4.33 17.00 1.44
C TYR A 115 3.39 16.59 0.29
N LEU A 116 2.07 16.66 0.46
CA LEU A 116 1.11 16.49 -0.63
C LEU A 116 0.73 17.84 -1.29
N ASN A 117 1.31 18.95 -0.85
CA ASN A 117 1.18 20.26 -1.49
C ASN A 117 2.26 20.43 -2.59
N PRO A 118 1.87 20.55 -3.87
CA PRO A 118 2.83 20.70 -4.97
C PRO A 118 3.71 21.96 -4.86
N GLU A 119 3.27 23.00 -4.16
CA GLU A 119 4.06 24.23 -3.98
C GLU A 119 5.31 23.99 -3.13
N LEU A 120 5.29 23.02 -2.19
CA LEU A 120 6.49 22.63 -1.45
C LEU A 120 7.50 21.91 -2.35
N TRP A 121 7.01 21.08 -3.28
CA TRP A 121 7.89 20.40 -4.23
C TRP A 121 8.60 21.39 -5.15
N LEU A 122 7.88 22.41 -5.62
CA LEU A 122 8.44 23.51 -6.41
C LEU A 122 9.45 24.32 -5.60
N ARG A 123 9.11 24.69 -4.36
CA ARG A 123 9.97 25.45 -3.45
C ARG A 123 11.28 24.73 -3.17
N TYR A 124 11.21 23.45 -2.82
CA TYR A 124 12.37 22.65 -2.41
C TYR A 124 13.03 21.89 -3.56
N LYS A 125 12.52 22.02 -4.79
CA LYS A 125 13.02 21.33 -5.99
C LYS A 125 13.11 19.81 -5.77
N TRP A 126 12.05 19.23 -5.22
CA TRP A 126 11.96 17.80 -4.96
C TRP A 126 11.59 17.02 -6.22
N GLY A 127 12.22 15.85 -6.42
CA GLY A 127 11.85 14.90 -7.48
C GLY A 127 11.71 15.54 -8.86
N LEU A 128 10.53 15.38 -9.47
CA LEU A 128 10.18 15.95 -10.78
C LEU A 128 10.19 17.48 -10.85
N ALA A 129 10.18 18.17 -9.70
CA ALA A 129 10.30 19.62 -9.63
C ALA A 129 11.76 20.10 -9.59
N ASP A 130 12.74 19.20 -9.67
CA ASP A 130 14.14 19.60 -9.82
C ASP A 130 14.48 19.90 -11.30
N PRO A 131 14.81 21.16 -11.66
CA PRO A 131 15.24 21.50 -13.03
C PRO A 131 16.56 20.87 -13.47
N ALA A 132 17.32 20.24 -12.55
CA ALA A 132 18.52 19.47 -12.86
C ALA A 132 18.21 18.11 -13.50
N GLU A 133 16.98 17.59 -13.38
CA GLU A 133 16.61 16.26 -13.88
C GLU A 133 16.29 16.21 -15.39
N ASP A 134 16.53 17.30 -16.14
CA ASP A 134 16.17 17.36 -17.57
C ASP A 134 16.84 16.26 -18.42
N GLU A 135 18.03 15.80 -18.05
CA GLU A 135 18.68 14.69 -18.75
C GLU A 135 17.83 13.41 -18.71
N TRP A 136 17.20 13.12 -17.57
CA TRP A 136 16.32 11.97 -17.37
C TRP A 136 14.93 12.23 -17.93
N LEU A 137 14.42 13.46 -17.80
CA LEU A 137 13.18 13.85 -18.46
C LEU A 137 13.28 13.70 -19.97
N LYS A 138 14.44 13.96 -20.58
CA LYS A 138 14.67 13.73 -22.02
C LYS A 138 14.57 12.24 -22.39
N VAL A 139 15.03 11.34 -21.53
CA VAL A 139 14.87 9.89 -21.70
C VAL A 139 13.41 9.47 -21.56
N LEU A 140 12.69 10.01 -20.57
CA LEU A 140 11.29 9.69 -20.29
C LEU A 140 10.32 10.29 -21.31
N LEU A 141 10.66 11.45 -21.89
CA LEU A 141 9.84 12.24 -22.81
C LEU A 141 10.59 12.50 -24.13
N PRO A 142 10.97 11.45 -24.90
CA PRO A 142 11.84 11.60 -26.07
C PRO A 142 11.18 12.41 -27.20
N GLY A 143 9.84 12.46 -27.23
CA GLY A 143 9.07 13.24 -28.21
C GLY A 143 8.91 14.72 -27.87
N VAL A 144 9.40 15.18 -26.71
CA VAL A 144 9.24 16.56 -26.26
C VAL A 144 10.53 17.35 -26.50
N ALA A 145 10.46 18.32 -27.41
CA ALA A 145 11.64 18.99 -27.96
C ALA A 145 12.40 19.85 -26.93
N THR A 146 11.71 20.67 -26.15
CA THR A 146 12.33 21.68 -25.28
C THR A 146 12.40 21.24 -23.82
N LYS A 147 13.41 21.74 -23.10
CA LYS A 147 13.57 21.50 -21.66
C LYS A 147 12.38 22.06 -20.88
N GLU A 148 11.91 23.24 -21.28
CA GLU A 148 10.81 23.95 -20.65
C GLU A 148 9.50 23.15 -20.76
N GLU A 149 9.25 22.55 -21.92
CA GLU A 149 8.05 21.72 -22.14
C GLU A 149 8.15 20.40 -21.37
N ARG A 150 9.32 19.74 -21.34
CA ARG A 150 9.52 18.54 -20.52
C ARG A 150 9.29 18.82 -19.04
N TYR A 151 9.82 19.92 -18.55
CA TYR A 151 9.61 20.36 -17.18
C TYR A 151 8.12 20.64 -16.89
N ARG A 152 7.41 21.30 -17.81
CA ARG A 152 5.96 21.52 -17.70
C ARG A 152 5.17 20.22 -17.61
N VAL A 153 5.49 19.22 -18.44
CA VAL A 153 4.86 17.88 -18.40
C VAL A 153 5.17 17.18 -17.08
N ALA A 154 6.41 17.23 -16.60
CA ALA A 154 6.82 16.65 -15.33
C ALA A 154 6.07 17.27 -14.13
N LEU A 155 5.93 18.60 -14.11
CA LEU A 155 5.17 19.29 -13.07
C LEU A 155 3.67 19.00 -13.11
N ASP A 156 3.08 18.88 -14.30
CA ASP A 156 1.69 18.46 -14.46
C ASP A 156 1.47 17.04 -13.93
N HIS A 157 2.36 16.10 -14.26
CA HIS A 157 2.32 14.73 -13.74
C HIS A 157 2.45 14.68 -12.22
N LEU A 158 3.41 15.42 -11.66
CA LEU A 158 3.61 15.56 -10.22
C LEU A 158 2.34 16.05 -9.52
N LYS A 159 1.75 17.16 -10.00
CA LYS A 159 0.53 17.75 -9.44
C LYS A 159 -0.64 16.77 -9.45
N LYS A 160 -0.84 16.07 -10.57
CA LYS A 160 -1.89 15.05 -10.71
C LYS A 160 -1.69 13.88 -9.75
N ASN A 161 -0.45 13.38 -9.63
CA ASN A 161 -0.16 12.27 -8.72
C ASN A 161 -0.30 12.66 -7.24
N LEU A 162 0.12 13.87 -6.84
CA LEU A 162 -0.06 14.33 -5.45
C LEU A 162 -1.54 14.49 -5.10
N ALA A 163 -2.35 15.04 -6.01
CA ALA A 163 -3.80 15.14 -5.84
C ALA A 163 -4.45 13.74 -5.73
N LYS A 164 -4.10 12.82 -6.65
CA LYS A 164 -4.59 11.44 -6.62
C LYS A 164 -4.13 10.68 -5.39
N ALA A 165 -2.91 10.89 -4.92
CA ALA A 165 -2.41 10.28 -3.69
C ALA A 165 -3.21 10.72 -2.46
N ARG A 166 -3.56 12.02 -2.37
CA ARG A 166 -4.43 12.54 -1.30
C ARG A 166 -5.80 11.85 -1.33
N GLN A 167 -6.40 11.76 -2.51
CA GLN A 167 -7.71 11.13 -2.72
C GLN A 167 -7.67 9.62 -2.43
N PHE A 168 -6.65 8.91 -2.92
CA PHE A 168 -6.45 7.48 -2.69
C PHE A 168 -6.32 7.17 -1.19
N LYS A 169 -5.50 7.94 -0.46
CA LYS A 169 -5.35 7.76 1.00
C LYS A 169 -6.67 8.00 1.72
N ALA A 170 -7.38 9.07 1.38
CA ALA A 170 -8.70 9.34 1.94
C ALA A 170 -9.67 8.17 1.70
N ALA A 171 -9.72 7.63 0.47
CA ALA A 171 -10.55 6.47 0.15
C ALA A 171 -10.15 5.22 0.94
N MET A 172 -8.85 4.97 1.13
CA MET A 172 -8.34 3.77 1.81
C MET A 172 -8.48 3.83 3.34
N ARG A 173 -8.72 5.03 3.90
CA ARG A 173 -8.93 5.29 5.34
C ARG A 173 -10.38 5.19 5.79
N VAL A 174 -11.38 5.30 4.90
CA VAL A 174 -12.79 5.32 5.31
C VAL A 174 -13.06 4.10 6.22
N PRO A 175 -13.47 4.28 7.49
CA PRO A 175 -13.74 3.14 8.36
C PRO A 175 -14.85 2.28 7.75
N ALA A 176 -14.65 0.96 7.71
CA ALA A 176 -15.63 0.06 7.13
C ALA A 176 -15.60 -1.31 7.82
N VAL A 177 -16.79 -1.82 8.10
CA VAL A 177 -16.99 -3.22 8.51
C VAL A 177 -16.97 -4.06 7.24
N ARG A 178 -16.18 -5.13 7.25
CA ARG A 178 -16.07 -6.05 6.12
C ARG A 178 -17.35 -6.90 6.01
N PRO A 179 -17.80 -7.25 4.80
CA PRO A 179 -18.89 -8.21 4.64
C PRO A 179 -18.57 -9.54 5.35
N GLU A 180 -19.54 -10.11 6.05
CA GLU A 180 -19.36 -11.40 6.77
C GLU A 180 -18.91 -12.54 5.84
N SER A 181 -19.26 -12.46 4.55
CA SER A 181 -18.91 -13.45 3.52
C SER A 181 -17.40 -13.57 3.24
N VAL A 182 -16.62 -12.53 3.52
CA VAL A 182 -15.22 -12.41 3.10
C VAL A 182 -14.30 -12.60 4.30
N SER A 183 -13.27 -13.44 4.25
CA SER A 183 -12.22 -13.45 5.29
C SER A 183 -11.05 -12.54 4.92
N SER A 184 -10.52 -11.74 5.86
CA SER A 184 -9.40 -10.82 5.59
C SER A 184 -8.25 -11.03 6.58
N TYR A 185 -7.09 -11.45 6.09
CA TYR A 185 -5.93 -11.79 6.92
C TYR A 185 -4.75 -10.86 6.64
N LEU A 186 -4.03 -10.48 7.68
CA LEU A 186 -2.84 -9.63 7.57
C LEU A 186 -1.60 -10.34 8.11
N PHE A 187 -0.52 -10.29 7.35
CA PHE A 187 0.82 -10.74 7.74
C PHE A 187 1.74 -9.54 7.89
N VAL A 188 2.28 -9.35 9.10
CA VAL A 188 3.10 -8.21 9.50
C VAL A 188 4.52 -8.68 9.82
N GLY A 189 5.53 -8.03 9.24
CA GLY A 189 6.91 -8.14 9.71
C GLY A 189 7.21 -7.07 10.76
N ASP A 190 7.85 -7.45 11.86
CA ASP A 190 8.13 -6.55 12.98
C ASP A 190 9.51 -6.74 13.63
N SER A 191 10.39 -7.52 13.01
CA SER A 191 11.70 -7.88 13.57
C SER A 191 12.88 -7.02 13.10
N HIS A 192 12.64 -6.04 12.24
CA HIS A 192 13.70 -5.19 11.67
C HIS A 192 13.49 -3.72 11.99
N LEU A 193 14.60 -3.03 12.29
CA LEU A 193 14.61 -1.60 12.50
C LEU A 193 14.31 -0.89 11.16
N THR A 194 13.23 -0.11 11.12
CA THR A 194 12.66 0.42 9.89
C THR A 194 12.41 1.92 10.02
N ASN A 195 12.76 2.71 9.00
CA ASN A 195 12.52 4.16 8.99
C ASN A 195 11.04 4.45 9.22
N SER A 196 10.72 5.22 10.27
CA SER A 196 9.35 5.50 10.67
C SER A 196 9.04 6.98 10.82
N GLU A 197 10.06 7.83 10.82
CA GLU A 197 9.89 9.29 10.79
C GLU A 197 11.03 9.92 9.99
N LEU A 198 10.69 10.88 9.13
CA LEU A 198 11.62 11.72 8.40
C LEU A 198 11.52 13.16 8.89
N GLU A 199 12.64 13.84 8.86
CA GLU A 199 12.74 15.27 9.12
C GLU A 199 13.12 16.01 7.84
N VAL A 200 12.46 17.14 7.60
CA VAL A 200 12.73 18.07 6.51
C VAL A 200 13.36 19.32 7.09
N ASN A 201 14.54 19.70 6.59
CA ASN A 201 15.12 20.99 6.91
C ASN A 201 14.26 22.12 6.28
N PRO A 202 13.69 23.05 7.07
CA PRO A 202 12.72 24.02 6.56
C PRO A 202 13.31 25.04 5.58
N GLU A 203 14.62 25.28 5.63
CA GLU A 203 15.31 26.24 4.77
C GLU A 203 15.69 25.61 3.43
N THR A 204 16.23 24.40 3.46
CA THR A 204 16.83 23.74 2.30
C THR A 204 15.94 22.69 1.65
N GLY A 205 14.95 22.16 2.37
CA GLY A 205 14.14 21.03 1.94
C GLY A 205 14.85 19.68 2.02
N ARG A 206 16.07 19.62 2.56
CA ARG A 206 16.81 18.37 2.73
C ARG A 206 16.07 17.41 3.65
N VAL A 207 15.95 16.15 3.25
CA VAL A 207 15.24 15.10 3.99
C VAL A 207 16.24 14.16 4.67
N THR A 208 16.01 13.85 5.94
CA THR A 208 16.83 12.90 6.72
C THR A 208 15.98 11.97 7.57
N VAL A 209 16.49 10.80 7.90
CA VAL A 209 15.81 9.86 8.81
C VAL A 209 15.93 10.36 10.24
N ALA A 210 14.79 10.61 10.89
CA ALA A 210 14.73 11.08 12.27
C ALA A 210 14.55 9.93 13.27
N LYS A 211 13.64 9.00 12.96
CA LYS A 211 13.35 7.85 13.83
C LYS A 211 13.20 6.55 13.04
N ARG A 212 13.48 5.47 13.74
CA ARG A 212 13.20 4.11 13.29
C ARG A 212 12.39 3.36 14.34
N SER A 213 11.54 2.45 13.90
CA SER A 213 10.73 1.58 14.75
C SER A 213 10.68 0.15 14.20
N ALA A 214 9.97 -0.73 14.90
CA ALA A 214 9.75 -2.10 14.46
C ALA A 214 9.00 -2.15 13.11
N GLY A 215 9.47 -3.02 12.22
CA GLY A 215 8.91 -3.24 10.90
C GLY A 215 9.63 -4.39 10.20
N ASP A 216 9.54 -4.41 8.87
CA ASP A 216 10.16 -5.44 8.04
C ASP A 216 11.45 -4.96 7.33
N GLY A 217 12.03 -3.84 7.78
CA GLY A 217 13.20 -3.20 7.19
C GLY A 217 12.86 -2.26 6.03
N LYS A 218 11.59 -2.24 5.58
CA LYS A 218 11.09 -1.32 4.57
C LYS A 218 9.84 -0.56 5.03
N ILE A 219 8.86 -1.28 5.56
CA ILE A 219 7.57 -0.79 5.99
C ILE A 219 7.47 -0.91 7.53
N PRO A 220 7.23 0.20 8.25
CA PRO A 220 6.96 0.14 9.68
C PRO A 220 5.74 -0.73 9.99
N ALA A 221 5.79 -1.53 11.05
CA ALA A 221 4.73 -2.46 11.40
C ALA A 221 3.39 -1.75 11.67
N MET A 222 3.43 -0.52 12.18
CA MET A 222 2.26 0.35 12.33
C MET A 222 1.58 0.63 10.98
N SER A 223 2.35 0.86 9.92
CA SER A 223 1.83 1.13 8.58
C SER A 223 1.17 -0.10 8.00
N VAL A 224 1.77 -1.28 8.21
CA VAL A 224 1.17 -2.53 7.77
C VAL A 224 -0.20 -2.74 8.39
N ARG A 225 -0.37 -2.40 9.67
CA ARG A 225 -1.67 -2.51 10.37
C ARG A 225 -2.64 -1.37 10.09
N LEU A 226 -2.20 -0.28 9.45
CA LEU A 226 -2.90 1.01 9.44
C LEU A 226 -3.35 1.38 10.86
N ASP A 227 -2.42 1.26 11.81
CA ASP A 227 -2.64 1.53 13.23
C ASP A 227 -2.54 3.03 13.48
N SER A 228 -3.68 3.69 13.66
CA SER A 228 -3.81 5.13 13.85
C SER A 228 -3.75 5.55 15.32
N ARG A 229 -3.19 4.70 16.19
CA ARG A 229 -2.96 5.05 17.59
C ARG A 229 -1.93 6.17 17.70
N SER A 230 -2.25 7.14 18.54
CA SER A 230 -1.42 8.27 18.96
C SER A 230 -1.50 8.40 20.50
N ALA A 231 -0.85 9.41 21.06
CA ALA A 231 -0.96 9.68 22.50
C ALA A 231 -2.38 10.09 22.91
N GLU A 232 -3.13 10.70 21.99
CA GLU A 232 -4.46 11.28 22.23
C GLU A 232 -5.61 10.26 22.15
N ASN A 233 -5.42 9.14 21.43
CA ASN A 233 -6.46 8.11 21.22
C ASN A 233 -5.98 6.70 21.61
N TRP A 234 -5.00 6.62 22.51
CA TRP A 234 -4.34 5.36 22.85
C TRP A 234 -5.31 4.32 23.41
N LEU A 235 -5.22 3.10 22.90
CA LEU A 235 -5.89 1.91 23.40
C LEU A 235 -4.89 0.74 23.53
N PRO A 236 -5.14 -0.21 24.44
CA PRO A 236 -4.29 -1.39 24.59
C PRO A 236 -4.34 -2.33 23.38
N TYR A 237 -5.32 -2.16 22.49
CA TYR A 237 -5.46 -2.84 21.21
C TYR A 237 -5.34 -1.86 20.03
N PRO A 238 -4.96 -2.33 18.82
CA PRO A 238 -4.81 -1.47 17.64
C PRO A 238 -6.08 -0.67 17.32
N VAL A 239 -5.90 0.58 16.89
CA VAL A 239 -6.98 1.40 16.32
C VAL A 239 -6.75 1.43 14.82
N SER A 240 -7.57 0.70 14.07
CA SER A 240 -7.43 0.60 12.61
C SER A 240 -8.79 0.75 11.94
N PRO A 241 -8.90 1.47 10.81
CA PRO A 241 -10.13 1.51 10.02
C PRO A 241 -10.35 0.22 9.22
N VAL A 242 -9.48 -0.79 9.37
CA VAL A 242 -9.54 -2.05 8.65
C VAL A 242 -9.97 -3.19 9.57
N ASP A 243 -11.10 -3.79 9.22
CA ASP A 243 -11.66 -4.98 9.88
C ASP A 243 -10.97 -6.27 9.40
N TRP A 244 -9.89 -6.65 10.10
CA TRP A 244 -9.14 -7.89 9.89
C TRP A 244 -9.80 -9.06 10.63
N THR A 245 -9.95 -10.20 9.95
CA THR A 245 -10.31 -11.49 10.57
C THR A 245 -9.22 -11.96 11.54
N ALA A 246 -7.94 -11.85 11.13
CA ALA A 246 -6.81 -12.08 12.01
C ALA A 246 -5.55 -11.37 11.50
N VAL A 247 -4.64 -11.06 12.43
CA VAL A 247 -3.34 -10.45 12.16
C VAL A 247 -2.25 -11.38 12.70
N TYR A 248 -1.28 -11.70 11.87
CA TYR A 248 -0.15 -12.57 12.20
C TYR A 248 1.15 -11.79 12.12
N HIS A 249 2.00 -11.97 13.12
CA HIS A 249 3.31 -11.34 13.20
C HIS A 249 4.41 -12.35 12.90
N PHE A 250 5.38 -11.94 12.08
CA PHE A 250 6.47 -12.80 11.63
C PHE A 250 7.83 -12.13 11.79
N PRO A 251 8.84 -12.87 12.27
CA PRO A 251 10.22 -12.42 12.17
C PRO A 251 10.67 -12.57 10.72
N GLY A 252 10.87 -11.46 10.02
CA GLY A 252 11.34 -11.45 8.64
C GLY A 252 11.36 -10.06 8.01
N GLY A 253 12.30 -9.87 7.09
CA GLY A 253 12.37 -8.66 6.27
C GLY A 253 11.28 -8.63 5.20
N HIS A 254 11.08 -7.49 4.54
CA HIS A 254 9.96 -7.25 3.61
C HIS A 254 9.71 -8.36 2.57
N MET A 255 10.79 -8.86 1.94
CA MET A 255 10.74 -10.04 1.06
C MET A 255 10.93 -11.37 1.81
N GLY A 256 11.66 -11.33 2.93
CA GLY A 256 12.02 -12.52 3.72
C GLY A 256 10.85 -13.17 4.44
N ILE A 257 9.78 -12.43 4.78
CA ILE A 257 8.57 -12.96 5.43
C ILE A 257 8.02 -14.17 4.65
N MET A 258 7.99 -14.09 3.32
CA MET A 258 7.42 -15.13 2.46
C MET A 258 8.28 -16.39 2.34
N ASN A 259 9.56 -16.31 2.73
CA ASN A 259 10.49 -17.44 2.65
C ASN A 259 10.42 -18.35 3.88
N SER A 260 9.76 -17.91 4.97
CA SER A 260 9.67 -18.67 6.21
C SER A 260 8.77 -19.90 6.09
N ALA A 261 9.21 -21.03 6.66
CA ALA A 261 8.37 -22.22 6.80
C ALA A 261 7.10 -21.94 7.62
N VAL A 262 7.20 -21.07 8.63
CA VAL A 262 6.05 -20.69 9.47
C VAL A 262 5.03 -19.90 8.65
N PHE A 263 5.48 -19.01 7.76
CA PHE A 263 4.60 -18.28 6.84
C PHE A 263 3.86 -19.26 5.92
N LYS A 264 4.58 -20.18 5.29
CA LYS A 264 4.01 -21.19 4.39
C LYS A 264 2.96 -22.05 5.11
N SER A 265 3.25 -22.54 6.31
CA SER A 265 2.29 -23.36 7.06
C SER A 265 1.01 -22.60 7.42
N ASN A 266 1.13 -21.34 7.87
CA ASN A 266 -0.04 -20.51 8.20
C ASN A 266 -0.85 -20.17 6.94
N LEU A 267 -0.19 -19.78 5.85
CA LEU A 267 -0.87 -19.50 4.59
C LEU A 267 -1.60 -20.74 4.04
N SER A 268 -0.92 -21.90 4.01
CA SER A 268 -1.54 -23.15 3.57
C SER A 268 -2.75 -23.54 4.42
N TYR A 269 -2.67 -23.38 5.74
CA TYR A 269 -3.83 -23.64 6.61
C TYR A 269 -4.99 -22.69 6.29
N ILE A 270 -4.71 -21.39 6.13
CA ILE A 270 -5.71 -20.38 5.80
C ILE A 270 -6.40 -20.71 4.47
N LEU A 271 -5.65 -21.09 3.43
CA LEU A 271 -6.18 -21.35 2.09
C LEU A 271 -6.87 -22.71 1.95
N LEU A 272 -6.36 -23.75 2.61
CA LEU A 272 -6.78 -25.14 2.34
C LEU A 272 -7.63 -25.76 3.45
N SER A 273 -7.54 -25.24 4.68
CA SER A 273 -8.13 -25.88 5.85
C SER A 273 -9.11 -25.00 6.61
N SER A 274 -9.02 -23.67 6.44
CA SER A 274 -9.95 -22.73 7.07
C SER A 274 -11.16 -22.49 6.15
N PRO A 275 -12.37 -22.95 6.52
CA PRO A 275 -13.54 -22.75 5.67
C PRO A 275 -14.03 -21.30 5.70
N THR A 276 -14.32 -20.73 4.52
CA THR A 276 -14.93 -19.40 4.36
C THR A 276 -16.41 -19.44 4.76
N ALA A 277 -17.03 -18.27 4.94
CA ALA A 277 -18.46 -18.19 5.23
C ALA A 277 -19.30 -18.75 4.05
N HIS A 278 -18.91 -18.44 2.81
CA HIS A 278 -19.51 -19.01 1.61
C HIS A 278 -19.36 -20.54 1.56
N GLN A 279 -18.16 -21.07 1.79
CA GLN A 279 -17.92 -22.53 1.83
C GLN A 279 -18.72 -23.24 2.92
N LYS A 280 -18.90 -22.61 4.09
CA LYS A 280 -19.74 -23.15 5.16
C LYS A 280 -21.22 -23.19 4.77
N ALA A 281 -21.71 -22.14 4.11
CA ALA A 281 -23.10 -22.06 3.65
C ALA A 281 -23.39 -23.16 2.62
N ASP A 282 -22.43 -23.45 1.73
CA ASP A 282 -22.57 -24.43 0.65
C ASP A 282 -22.09 -25.84 1.02
N ARG A 283 -21.82 -26.11 2.31
CA ARG A 283 -21.29 -27.39 2.77
C ARG A 283 -22.05 -28.61 2.23
N LYS A 284 -23.39 -28.56 2.27
CA LYS A 284 -24.23 -29.66 1.76
C LYS A 284 -24.05 -29.89 0.26
N VAL A 285 -23.88 -28.81 -0.51
CA VAL A 285 -23.64 -28.87 -1.95
C VAL A 285 -22.30 -29.55 -2.22
N PHE A 286 -21.25 -29.21 -1.47
CA PHE A 286 -19.96 -29.88 -1.58
C PHE A 286 -20.03 -31.36 -1.21
N GLU A 287 -20.71 -31.71 -0.11
CA GLU A 287 -20.91 -33.10 0.31
C GLU A 287 -21.62 -33.93 -0.77
N GLU A 288 -22.64 -33.38 -1.42
CA GLU A 288 -23.36 -34.03 -2.52
C GLU A 288 -22.51 -34.18 -3.79
N LEU A 289 -21.70 -33.17 -4.13
CA LEU A 289 -20.78 -33.21 -5.29
C LEU A 289 -19.69 -34.27 -5.11
N ILE A 290 -19.11 -34.38 -3.90
CA ILE A 290 -18.10 -35.40 -3.59
C ILE A 290 -18.69 -36.80 -3.74
N ARG A 291 -19.88 -37.03 -3.17
CA ARG A 291 -20.56 -38.33 -3.26
C ARG A 291 -20.84 -38.73 -4.71
N LYS A 292 -21.37 -37.81 -5.53
CA LYS A 292 -21.59 -38.07 -6.97
C LYS A 292 -20.30 -38.40 -7.72
N GLY A 293 -19.20 -37.68 -7.43
CA GLY A 293 -17.91 -37.95 -8.04
C GLY A 293 -17.23 -39.25 -7.57
N GLU A 294 -17.62 -39.80 -6.42
CA GLU A 294 -17.20 -41.14 -5.97
C GLU A 294 -18.01 -42.24 -6.65
N ASP A 295 -19.32 -42.05 -6.82
CA ASP A 295 -20.20 -42.97 -7.54
C ASP A 295 -19.78 -43.08 -9.02
N ASP A 296 -19.49 -41.96 -9.69
CA ASP A 296 -19.03 -41.90 -11.09
C ASP A 296 -17.62 -42.51 -11.30
N ARG A 297 -16.80 -42.65 -10.25
CA ARG A 297 -15.47 -43.30 -10.31
C ARG A 297 -15.52 -44.82 -10.08
N ASN A 298 -16.65 -45.32 -9.56
CA ASN A 298 -16.87 -46.73 -9.27
C ASN A 298 -17.62 -47.45 -10.42
N HIS A 299 -17.80 -46.80 -11.57
CA HIS A 299 -18.39 -47.32 -12.81
C HIS A 299 -17.46 -47.06 -14.00
#